data_AF-A0A920VWM4-F1
#
_entry.id   AF-A0A920VWM4-F1
#
_cell.length_a   1.000
_cell.length_b   1.000
_cell.length_c   1.000
_cell.angle_alpha   90.00
_cell.angle_beta   90.00
_cell.angle_gamma   90.00
#
_symmetry.space_group_name_H-M   'P 1'
#
loop_
_entity.id
_entity.type
_entity.pdbx_description
1 polymer ?
#
loop_
_entity_poly.entity_id
_entity_poly.type
_entity_poly.pdbx_seq_one_letter_code
_entity_poly.pdbx_strand_id
1 'polypeptide(L)' 'MEKEETSGRRSLALDLAKAATSIGIAGLFFETHPDPDKAKCDGPCALPLQNLKGFLDR' A
#
# COMPACT_ATOMS: atom_id res chain seq x y z
N MET A 1 24.05 6.89 10.58
CA MET A 1 22.87 6.35 11.28
C MET A 1 21.86 6.02 10.20
N GLU A 2 21.68 4.73 9.90
CA GLU A 2 20.59 4.29 9.03
C GLU A 2 19.28 4.62 9.74
N LYS A 3 18.45 5.44 9.11
CA LYS A 3 17.08 5.68 9.57
C LYS A 3 16.36 4.34 9.48
N GLU A 4 15.90 3.80 10.61
CA GLU A 4 14.90 2.72 10.66
C GLU A 4 13.53 3.27 10.23
N GLU A 5 13.45 3.85 9.04
CA GLU A 5 12.18 4.15 8.40
C GLU A 5 11.76 2.89 7.65
N THR A 6 10.54 2.42 7.89
CA THR A 6 9.96 1.37 7.05
C THR A 6 9.85 1.97 5.66
N SER A 7 10.79 1.64 4.77
CA SER A 7 10.95 2.29 3.46
C SER A 7 9.76 2.11 2.49
N GLY A 8 8.61 1.60 2.96
CA GLY A 8 7.38 1.39 2.21
C GLY A 8 7.57 0.46 1.00
N ARG A 9 6.99 -0.74 1.06
CA ARG A 9 7.09 -1.71 -0.02
C ARG A 9 5.78 -1.82 -0.78
N ARG A 10 5.39 -0.73 -1.45
CA ARG A 10 4.17 -0.68 -2.28
C ARG A 10 4.05 -1.84 -3.28
N SER A 11 5.15 -2.33 -3.84
CA SER A 11 5.15 -3.49 -4.75
C SER A 11 4.60 -4.77 -4.10
N LEU A 12 4.73 -4.91 -2.77
CA LEU A 12 4.23 -6.04 -2.00
C LEU A 12 2.81 -5.85 -1.50
N ALA A 13 2.18 -4.68 -1.71
CA ALA A 13 0.88 -4.37 -1.14
C ALA A 13 -0.19 -5.41 -1.53
N LEU A 14 -0.15 -5.90 -2.77
CA LEU A 14 -1.10 -6.90 -3.25
C LEU A 14 -0.89 -8.27 -2.60
N ASP A 15 0.35 -8.72 -2.51
CA ASP A 15 0.68 -10.01 -1.92
C ASP A 15 0.35 -10.03 -0.43
N LEU A 16 0.66 -8.94 0.28
CA LEU A 16 0.33 -8.76 1.68
C LEU A 16 -1.19 -8.68 1.90
N ALA A 17 -1.92 -7.95 1.06
CA ALA A 17 -3.38 -7.91 1.13
C ALA A 17 -3.99 -9.30 0.96
N LYS A 18 -3.53 -10.07 -0.04
CA LYS A 18 -4.00 -11.46 -0.26
C LYS A 18 -3.68 -12.37 0.92
N ALA A 19 -2.47 -12.29 1.47
CA ALA A 19 -2.06 -13.06 2.64
C ALA A 19 -2.88 -12.69 3.88
N ALA A 20 -3.19 -11.42 4.08
CA ALA A 20 -3.99 -10.97 5.20
C ALA A 20 -5.47 -11.38 5.03
N THR A 21 -6.03 -11.30 3.82
CA THR A 21 -7.40 -11.77 3.56
C THR A 21 -7.54 -13.28 3.74
N SER A 22 -6.52 -14.08 3.39
CA SER A 22 -6.61 -15.54 3.50
C SER A 22 -6.75 -16.06 4.93
N ILE A 23 -6.35 -15.27 5.93
CA ILE A 23 -6.49 -15.59 7.36
C ILE A 23 -7.82 -15.11 7.97
N GLY A 24 -8.72 -14.53 7.17
CA GLY A 24 -10.07 -14.18 7.61
C GLY A 24 -10.21 -12.85 8.36
N ILE A 25 -9.40 -11.84 8.02
CA ILE A 25 -9.53 -10.49 8.59
C ILE A 25 -10.87 -9.83 8.22
N ALA A 26 -11.35 -8.93 9.09
CA ALA A 26 -12.57 -8.16 8.85
C ALA A 26 -12.42 -7.07 7.78
N GLY A 27 -11.20 -6.58 7.53
CA GLY A 27 -10.98 -5.53 6.55
C GLY A 27 -9.51 -5.14 6.41
N LEU A 28 -9.23 -4.43 5.32
CA LEU A 28 -7.92 -3.90 4.95
C LEU A 28 -7.96 -2.37 4.96
N PHE A 29 -6.85 -1.75 5.34
CA PHE A 29 -6.63 -0.32 5.23
C PHE A 29 -5.50 -0.06 4.23
N PHE A 30 -5.72 0.86 3.30
CA PHE A 30 -4.73 1.24 2.28
C PHE A 30 -4.52 2.74 2.27
N GLU A 31 -3.26 3.15 2.25
CA GLU A 31 -2.87 4.51 1.90
C GLU A 31 -2.88 4.66 0.38
N THR A 32 -3.47 5.75 -0.10
CA THR A 32 -3.50 6.06 -1.53
C THR A 32 -3.17 7.52 -1.76
N HIS A 33 -2.56 7.83 -2.89
CA HIS A 33 -2.24 9.20 -3.28
C HIS A 33 -2.33 9.36 -4.80
N PRO A 34 -2.80 10.52 -5.32
CA PRO A 34 -2.80 10.79 -6.77
C PRO A 34 -1.41 10.72 -7.39
N ASP A 35 -0.39 11.15 -6.64
CA ASP A 35 1.02 11.15 -7.06
C ASP A 35 1.92 10.79 -5.86
N PRO A 36 2.13 9.49 -5.55
CA PRO A 36 2.83 9.06 -4.33
C PRO A 36 4.24 9.65 -4.18
N ASP A 37 4.91 9.96 -5.30
CA ASP A 37 6.27 10.51 -5.28
C ASP A 37 6.30 11.98 -4.83
N LYS A 38 5.15 12.67 -4.82
CA LYS A 38 4.96 14.01 -4.25
C LYS A 38 4.22 14.01 -2.90
N ALA A 39 3.98 12.84 -2.31
CA ALA A 39 3.33 12.76 -1.02
C ALA A 39 4.23 13.39 0.07
N LYS A 40 3.63 14.17 0.96
CA LYS A 40 4.35 14.82 2.08
C LYS A 40 4.77 13.81 3.17
N CYS A 41 4.12 12.66 3.21
CA CYS A 41 4.35 11.55 4.12
C CYS A 41 3.96 10.25 3.40
N ASP A 42 4.59 9.13 3.77
CA ASP A 42 4.26 7.76 3.35
C ASP A 42 4.14 7.48 1.84
N GLY A 43 4.76 8.32 1.00
CA GLY A 43 4.79 8.13 -0.46
C GLY A 43 5.24 6.74 -0.92
N PRO A 44 6.29 6.14 -0.32
CA PRO A 44 6.70 4.78 -0.66
C PRO A 44 5.66 3.69 -0.30
N CYS A 45 4.78 3.94 0.67
CA CYS A 45 3.68 3.03 1.06
C CYS A 45 2.43 3.22 0.19
N ALA A 46 2.12 4.46 -0.18
CA ALA A 46 0.87 4.83 -0.82
C ALA A 46 0.71 4.23 -2.24
N LEU A 47 -0.41 3.53 -2.47
CA LEU A 47 -0.81 3.08 -3.80
C LEU A 47 -1.21 4.29 -4.68
N PRO A 48 -0.81 4.33 -5.97
CA PRO A 48 -1.33 5.32 -6.89
C PRO A 48 -2.85 5.21 -6.98
N LEU A 49 -3.57 6.32 -6.75
CA LEU A 49 -5.03 6.32 -6.67
C LEU A 49 -5.68 5.71 -7.92
N GLN A 50 -5.12 5.98 -9.10
CA GLN A 50 -5.60 5.43 -10.37
C GLN A 50 -5.53 3.89 -10.44
N ASN A 51 -4.66 3.26 -9.65
CA ASN A 51 -4.51 1.81 -9.60
C ASN A 51 -5.46 1.16 -8.57
N LEU A 52 -6.10 1.94 -7.68
CA LEU A 52 -6.90 1.40 -6.58
C LEU A 52 -8.04 0.50 -7.07
N LYS A 53 -8.76 0.92 -8.12
CA LYS A 53 -9.84 0.09 -8.68
C LYS A 53 -9.32 -1.26 -9.17
N GLY A 54 -8.24 -1.24 -9.95
CA GLY A 54 -7.62 -2.48 -10.46
C GLY A 54 -6.96 -3.33 -9.37
N PHE A 55 -6.72 -2.77 -8.19
CA PHE A 55 -6.26 -3.51 -7.02
C PHE A 55 -7.42 -4.25 -6.33
N LEU A 56 -8.58 -3.60 -6.17
CA LEU A 56 -9.76 -4.16 -5.49
C LEU A 56 -10.51 -5.20 -6.34
N ASP A 57 -10.39 -5.13 -7.65
CA ASP A 57 -11.03 -6.08 -8.58
C ASP A 57 -10.25 -7.41 -8.75
N ARG A 58 -9.16 -7.65 -7.98
CA ARG A 58 -8.25 -8.82 -8.09
C ARG A 58 -8.44 -9.86 -7.00
#